data_AF-A0A2H0Y9Y9-F1
#
_entry.id   AF-A0A2H0Y9Y9-F1
#
_cell.length_a   1.000
_cell.length_b   1.000
_cell.length_c   1.000
_cell.angle_alpha   90.00
_cell.angle_beta   90.00
_cell.angle_gamma   90.00
#
_symmetry.space_group_name_H-M   'P 1'
#
loop_
_entity.id
_entity.type
_entity.pdbx_description
1 polymer ?
#
loop_
_entity_poly.entity_id
_entity_poly.type
_entity_poly.pdbx_seq_one_letter_code
_entity_poly.pdbx_strand_id
1 'polypeptide(L)'
;MRIRHPVLPVVLLGLAFFVGGCERNYPESTQTLDVTTQPVSGSNIRLLSITSAKFCFIHKQDEVRLKFEAAVNGGEYNIASAKTSYTSGYLTAAEITYDVSVRGDGNNMRVMFIQSNKYFWRDKAADIKSGLDEVVNSGRYDIVKINATYVQGYLFAAEVYYREER
;
A
#
# COMPACT_ATOMS: atom_id res chain seq x y z
N MET A 1 24.63 -55.48 37.08
CA MET A 1 23.57 -54.46 36.93
C MET A 1 23.84 -53.65 35.66
N ARG A 2 22.97 -53.75 34.66
CA ARG A 2 23.07 -52.98 33.40
C ARG A 2 22.38 -51.63 33.60
N ILE A 3 23.14 -50.55 33.59
CA ILE A 3 22.61 -49.18 33.57
C ILE A 3 22.21 -48.88 32.12
N ARG A 4 20.91 -48.64 31.90
CA ARG A 4 20.38 -48.20 30.60
C ARG A 4 20.69 -46.71 30.43
N HIS A 5 21.48 -46.37 29.42
CA HIS A 5 21.59 -44.99 28.96
C HIS A 5 20.34 -44.62 28.15
N PRO A 6 19.62 -43.54 28.49
CA PRO A 6 18.74 -42.89 27.54
C PRO A 6 19.59 -42.06 26.57
N VAL A 7 19.59 -42.46 25.29
CA VAL A 7 20.18 -41.70 24.19
C VAL A 7 19.03 -40.99 23.46
N LEU A 8 19.31 -39.73 23.08
CA LEU A 8 18.55 -38.77 22.25
C LEU A 8 17.46 -37.91 22.92
N PRO A 9 17.27 -36.63 22.50
CA PRO A 9 18.18 -35.76 21.75
C PRO A 9 18.28 -34.32 22.31
N VAL A 10 19.50 -33.82 22.43
CA VAL A 10 19.82 -32.38 22.52
C VAL A 10 19.80 -31.80 21.10
N VAL A 11 18.61 -31.67 20.49
CA VAL A 11 18.42 -30.96 19.21
C VAL A 11 17.05 -30.28 19.23
N LEU A 12 16.87 -29.28 20.09
CA LEU A 12 15.63 -28.47 20.07
C LEU A 12 15.78 -27.12 20.79
N LEU A 13 16.96 -26.50 20.71
CA LEU A 13 17.23 -25.20 21.34
C LEU A 13 17.81 -24.15 20.37
N GLY A 14 17.69 -24.38 19.06
CA GLY A 14 18.30 -23.52 18.03
C GLY A 14 17.33 -22.80 17.08
N LEU A 15 16.02 -22.82 17.30
CA LEU A 15 15.03 -22.27 16.33
C LEU A 15 14.09 -21.20 16.90
N ALA A 16 14.37 -20.66 18.09
CA ALA A 16 13.52 -19.64 18.73
C ALA A 16 13.88 -18.18 18.36
N PHE A 17 14.58 -17.92 17.25
CA PHE A 17 15.02 -16.56 16.87
C PHE A 17 14.40 -15.99 15.58
N PHE A 18 13.39 -16.63 14.97
CA PHE A 18 12.79 -16.14 13.71
C PHE A 18 11.28 -15.85 13.74
N VAL A 19 10.72 -15.51 14.91
CA VAL A 19 9.32 -15.06 14.99
C VAL A 19 9.24 -13.60 15.50
N GLY A 20 10.15 -12.76 15.03
CA GLY A 20 10.09 -11.32 15.21
C GLY A 20 9.50 -10.65 13.97
N GLY A 21 8.21 -10.89 13.67
CA GLY A 21 7.57 -10.29 12.49
C GLY A 21 6.15 -10.76 12.17
N CYS A 22 5.44 -11.39 13.11
CA CYS A 22 4.04 -11.81 12.94
C CYS A 22 3.21 -11.18 14.06
N GLU A 23 2.24 -10.36 13.68
CA GLU A 23 1.84 -9.13 14.35
C GLU A 23 0.80 -9.25 15.46
N ARG A 24 0.71 -8.19 16.27
CA ARG A 24 -0.56 -7.72 16.86
C ARG A 24 -1.29 -6.89 15.79
N ASN A 25 -2.54 -7.24 15.48
CA ASN A 25 -3.42 -6.44 14.62
C ASN A 25 -3.79 -5.13 15.33
N TYR A 26 -3.64 -3.98 14.66
CA TYR A 26 -4.12 -2.68 15.12
C TYR A 26 -5.23 -2.16 14.19
N PRO A 27 -6.29 -1.52 14.72
CA PRO A 27 -7.36 -0.94 13.90
C PRO A 27 -6.89 0.31 13.17
N GLU A 28 -7.18 0.44 11.86
CA GLU A 28 -6.70 1.52 11.00
C GLU A 28 -7.80 1.99 10.00
N SER A 29 -7.75 3.26 9.57
CA SER A 29 -8.77 3.87 8.71
C SER A 29 -8.56 3.53 7.23
N THR A 30 -9.56 2.94 6.58
CA THR A 30 -9.60 2.81 5.11
C THR A 30 -10.00 4.15 4.49
N GLN A 31 -9.19 4.72 3.62
CA GLN A 31 -9.56 5.90 2.83
C GLN A 31 -9.78 5.49 1.37
N THR A 32 -10.86 6.00 0.78
CA THR A 32 -11.23 5.75 -0.62
C THR A 32 -11.06 7.03 -1.41
N LEU A 33 -10.46 6.97 -2.60
CA LEU A 33 -10.49 8.07 -3.58
C LEU A 33 -11.72 7.91 -4.47
N ASP A 34 -12.65 8.86 -4.41
CA ASP A 34 -13.73 9.01 -5.38
C ASP A 34 -13.38 10.16 -6.32
N VAL A 35 -13.07 9.87 -7.59
CA VAL A 35 -12.69 10.90 -8.58
C VAL A 35 -13.94 11.49 -9.25
N THR A 36 -15.07 10.77 -9.29
CA THR A 36 -16.32 11.25 -9.90
C THR A 36 -17.55 10.56 -9.29
N THR A 37 -18.50 11.32 -8.74
CA THR A 37 -19.70 10.79 -8.08
C THR A 37 -20.89 10.53 -9.01
N GLN A 38 -20.76 10.72 -10.32
CA GLN A 38 -21.83 10.41 -11.28
C GLN A 38 -21.28 9.60 -12.46
N PRO A 39 -21.66 8.32 -12.61
CA PRO A 39 -21.41 7.61 -13.86
C PRO A 39 -22.12 8.36 -14.98
N VAL A 40 -21.35 8.88 -15.93
CA VAL A 40 -21.90 9.50 -17.14
C VAL A 40 -22.57 8.37 -17.93
N SER A 41 -23.80 8.60 -18.39
CA SER A 41 -24.54 7.62 -19.21
C SER A 41 -23.65 7.08 -20.34
N GLY A 42 -23.36 5.78 -20.33
CA GLY A 42 -22.45 5.12 -21.28
C GLY A 42 -21.07 4.72 -20.73
N SER A 43 -20.79 4.94 -19.43
CA SER A 43 -19.56 4.47 -18.77
C SER A 43 -19.53 2.94 -18.65
N ASN A 44 -18.47 2.30 -19.18
CA ASN A 44 -18.19 0.87 -19.07
C ASN A 44 -17.19 0.68 -17.93
N ILE A 45 -17.72 0.34 -16.76
CA ILE A 45 -16.93 0.30 -15.53
C ILE A 45 -16.36 -1.11 -15.31
N ARG A 46 -15.06 -1.20 -15.00
CA ARG A 46 -14.41 -2.44 -14.60
C ARG A 46 -13.71 -2.28 -13.26
N LEU A 47 -13.81 -3.31 -12.42
CA LEU A 47 -13.10 -3.39 -11.15
C LEU A 47 -11.89 -4.31 -11.28
N LEU A 48 -10.72 -3.83 -10.87
CA LEU A 48 -9.54 -4.64 -10.67
C LEU A 48 -9.25 -4.75 -9.17
N SER A 49 -9.33 -5.97 -8.64
CA SER A 49 -8.92 -6.27 -7.26
C SER A 49 -7.49 -6.82 -7.26
N ILE A 50 -6.64 -6.20 -6.44
CA ILE A 50 -5.24 -6.56 -6.27
C ILE A 50 -5.04 -7.07 -4.85
N THR A 51 -4.68 -8.34 -4.72
CA THR A 51 -4.39 -9.01 -3.45
C THR A 51 -3.11 -9.83 -3.57
N SER A 52 -2.50 -10.19 -2.44
CA SER A 52 -1.37 -11.11 -2.40
C SER A 52 -1.70 -12.36 -1.58
N ALA A 53 -1.31 -13.52 -2.10
CA ALA A 53 -1.41 -14.81 -1.41
C ALA A 53 -0.25 -15.07 -0.45
N LYS A 54 0.75 -14.18 -0.39
CA LYS A 54 1.91 -14.34 0.50
C LYS A 54 1.48 -14.25 1.95
N PHE A 55 2.23 -14.88 2.84
CA PHE A 55 1.92 -14.85 4.27
C PHE A 55 2.38 -13.55 4.94
N CYS A 56 3.66 -13.18 4.78
CA CYS A 56 4.27 -12.02 5.45
C CYS A 56 3.78 -10.69 4.87
N PHE A 57 3.40 -9.74 5.74
CA PHE A 57 2.84 -8.44 5.36
C PHE A 57 3.77 -7.58 4.51
N ILE A 58 5.07 -7.56 4.81
CA ILE A 58 6.05 -6.82 3.99
C ILE A 58 6.10 -7.33 2.54
N HIS A 59 6.05 -8.66 2.36
CA HIS A 59 6.06 -9.24 1.02
C HIS A 59 4.72 -9.05 0.28
N LYS A 60 3.60 -9.01 1.02
CA LYS A 60 2.30 -8.62 0.48
C LYS A 60 2.36 -7.19 -0.04
N GLN A 61 2.89 -6.26 0.75
CA GLN A 61 3.06 -4.86 0.37
C GLN A 61 3.88 -4.71 -0.89
N ASP A 62 5.04 -5.35 -0.98
CA ASP A 62 5.89 -5.22 -2.16
C ASP A 62 5.14 -5.66 -3.43
N GLU A 63 4.39 -6.76 -3.35
CA GLU A 63 3.62 -7.26 -4.49
C GLU A 63 2.41 -6.38 -4.84
N VAL A 64 1.61 -6.01 -3.84
CA VAL A 64 0.39 -5.23 -4.05
C VAL A 64 0.75 -3.83 -4.52
N ARG A 65 1.76 -3.19 -3.92
CA ARG A 65 2.23 -1.86 -4.32
C ARG A 65 2.70 -1.85 -5.76
N LEU A 66 3.57 -2.77 -6.15
CA LEU A 66 4.09 -2.82 -7.53
C LEU A 66 2.96 -3.03 -8.55
N LYS A 67 2.03 -3.94 -8.27
CA LYS A 67 0.87 -4.18 -9.15
C LYS A 67 -0.04 -2.96 -9.24
N PHE A 68 -0.30 -2.31 -8.11
CA PHE A 68 -1.15 -1.12 -8.05
C PHE A 68 -0.51 0.08 -8.76
N GLU A 69 0.76 0.37 -8.49
CA GLU A 69 1.53 1.42 -9.17
C GLU A 69 1.55 1.19 -10.68
N ALA A 70 1.81 -0.04 -11.14
CA ALA A 70 1.79 -0.35 -12.57
C ALA A 70 0.41 -0.13 -13.19
N ALA A 71 -0.65 -0.52 -12.47
CA ALA A 71 -2.02 -0.43 -12.96
C ALA A 71 -2.58 1.01 -12.96
N VAL A 72 -2.12 1.87 -12.05
CA VAL A 72 -2.48 3.30 -12.00
C VAL A 72 -1.61 4.10 -12.97
N ASN A 73 -0.29 3.92 -12.91
CA ASN A 73 0.66 4.74 -13.66
C ASN A 73 0.79 4.31 -15.13
N GLY A 74 0.31 3.11 -15.50
CA GLY A 74 0.32 2.62 -16.87
C GLY A 74 -0.58 3.42 -17.83
N GLY A 75 -1.57 4.15 -17.31
CA GLY A 75 -2.40 5.07 -18.12
C GLY A 75 -3.24 4.42 -19.22
N GLU A 76 -3.49 3.12 -19.15
CA GLU A 76 -4.26 2.40 -20.19
C GLU A 76 -5.74 2.82 -20.23
N TYR A 77 -6.31 3.12 -19.06
CA TYR A 77 -7.71 3.52 -18.88
C TYR A 77 -7.84 4.66 -17.88
N ASN A 78 -8.98 5.37 -17.93
CA ASN A 78 -9.30 6.38 -16.93
C ASN A 78 -9.61 5.74 -15.58
N ILE A 79 -9.08 6.33 -14.52
CA ILE A 79 -9.35 5.88 -13.15
C ILE A 79 -10.54 6.65 -12.60
N ALA A 80 -11.62 5.93 -12.29
CA ALA A 80 -12.83 6.47 -11.65
C ALA A 80 -12.72 6.49 -10.12
N SER A 81 -12.14 5.44 -9.54
CA SER A 81 -11.80 5.41 -8.12
C SER A 81 -10.64 4.46 -7.85
N ALA A 82 -9.94 4.72 -6.75
CA ALA A 82 -8.91 3.84 -6.24
C ALA A 82 -9.03 3.73 -4.73
N LYS A 83 -8.83 2.53 -4.22
CA LYS A 83 -8.93 2.23 -2.80
C LYS A 83 -7.80 1.30 -2.40
N THR A 84 -7.14 1.63 -1.30
CA THR A 84 -6.06 0.85 -0.75
C THR A 84 -6.42 0.38 0.65
N SER A 85 -5.95 -0.82 1.01
CA SER A 85 -6.24 -1.45 2.30
C SER A 85 -4.93 -1.79 2.99
N TYR A 86 -4.74 -1.16 4.15
CA TYR A 86 -3.59 -1.39 4.99
C TYR A 86 -3.94 -2.33 6.14
N THR A 87 -3.03 -3.23 6.46
CA THR A 87 -3.08 -4.06 7.66
C THR A 87 -1.77 -3.86 8.41
N SER A 88 -1.86 -3.36 9.64
CA SER A 88 -0.69 -3.07 10.50
C SER A 88 0.35 -2.18 9.80
N GLY A 89 -0.13 -1.17 9.07
CA GLY A 89 0.71 -0.26 8.30
C GLY A 89 1.26 -0.82 6.97
N TYR A 90 1.01 -2.08 6.63
CA TYR A 90 1.40 -2.64 5.33
C TYR A 90 0.26 -2.61 4.32
N LEU A 91 0.51 -2.16 3.10
CA LEU A 91 -0.46 -2.27 2.01
C LEU A 91 -0.70 -3.75 1.71
N THR A 92 -1.93 -4.23 1.83
CA THR A 92 -2.24 -5.67 1.71
C THR A 92 -3.26 -6.00 0.63
N ALA A 93 -4.06 -5.02 0.23
CA ALA A 93 -4.94 -5.11 -0.91
C ALA A 93 -5.18 -3.73 -1.51
N ALA A 94 -5.61 -3.71 -2.76
CA ALA A 94 -6.09 -2.51 -3.42
C ALA A 94 -7.18 -2.85 -4.43
N GLU A 95 -8.01 -1.86 -4.74
CA GLU A 95 -9.09 -1.94 -5.71
C GLU A 95 -9.00 -0.70 -6.62
N ILE A 96 -9.08 -0.92 -7.93
CA ILE A 96 -9.10 0.17 -8.91
C ILE A 96 -10.36 0.00 -9.76
N THR A 97 -11.14 1.07 -9.84
CA THR A 97 -12.29 1.15 -10.73
C THR A 97 -11.90 1.95 -11.96
N TYR A 98 -11.94 1.30 -13.12
CA TYR A 98 -11.65 1.91 -14.41
C TYR A 98 -12.92 2.28 -15.15
N ASP A 99 -12.88 3.38 -15.88
CA ASP A 99 -13.77 3.62 -17.00
C ASP A 99 -13.06 3.21 -18.30
N VAL A 100 -13.54 2.12 -18.90
CA VAL A 100 -12.99 1.57 -20.15
C VAL A 100 -13.76 2.01 -21.39
N SER A 101 -14.68 2.97 -21.27
CA SER A 101 -15.41 3.52 -22.43
C SER A 101 -14.50 4.29 -23.39
N VAL A 102 -13.33 4.75 -22.94
CA VAL A 102 -12.33 5.45 -23.75
C VAL A 102 -10.93 4.97 -23.39
N ARG A 103 -10.03 4.90 -24.39
CA ARG A 103 -8.63 4.51 -24.20
C ARG A 103 -7.85 5.69 -23.60
N GLY A 104 -7.20 5.49 -22.44
CA GLY A 104 -6.10 6.22 -21.78
C GLY A 104 -5.99 7.75 -21.72
N ASP A 105 -6.53 8.51 -22.68
CA ASP A 105 -6.26 9.95 -22.83
C ASP A 105 -7.00 10.86 -21.83
N GLY A 106 -7.82 10.31 -20.92
CA GLY A 106 -8.89 11.09 -20.27
C GLY A 106 -8.59 11.71 -18.90
N ASN A 107 -7.67 11.17 -18.08
CA ASN A 107 -7.30 11.87 -16.84
C ASN A 107 -5.83 11.85 -16.41
N ASN A 108 -4.95 11.06 -17.08
CA ASN A 108 -3.51 10.96 -16.77
C ASN A 108 -3.19 10.82 -15.28
N MET A 109 -4.05 10.11 -14.54
CA MET A 109 -3.84 9.90 -13.12
C MET A 109 -2.57 9.08 -12.89
N ARG A 110 -1.80 9.50 -11.89
CA ARG A 110 -0.62 8.83 -11.37
C ARG A 110 -0.72 8.73 -9.85
N VAL A 111 0.02 7.80 -9.27
CA VAL A 111 0.17 7.64 -7.83
C VAL A 111 1.64 7.54 -7.45
N MET A 112 1.99 8.19 -6.35
CA MET A 112 3.28 8.11 -5.69
C MET A 112 3.08 7.67 -4.25
N PHE A 113 3.77 6.61 -3.83
CA PHE A 113 3.78 6.15 -2.45
C PHE A 113 4.91 6.82 -1.67
N ILE A 114 4.55 7.60 -0.65
CA ILE A 114 5.49 8.18 0.32
C ILE A 114 5.52 7.24 1.53
N GLN A 115 6.60 6.48 1.64
CA GLN A 115 6.84 5.53 2.71
C GLN A 115 8.25 5.72 3.25
N SER A 116 8.45 5.30 4.50
CA SER A 116 9.75 5.39 5.15
C SER A 116 10.24 4.01 5.59
N ASN A 117 11.54 3.76 5.44
CA ASN A 117 12.20 2.54 5.89
C ASN A 117 12.69 2.61 7.35
N LYS A 118 12.42 3.72 8.06
CA LYS A 118 12.80 3.89 9.46
C LYS A 118 12.07 2.88 10.35
N TYR A 119 12.77 2.43 11.40
CA TYR A 119 12.25 1.47 12.35
C TYR A 119 11.30 2.10 13.37
N PHE A 120 11.66 3.25 13.94
CA PHE A 120 10.86 3.92 14.96
C PHE A 120 9.73 4.75 14.34
N TRP A 121 8.53 4.65 14.91
CA TRP A 121 7.32 5.29 14.40
C TRP A 121 7.42 6.81 14.30
N ARG A 122 8.14 7.46 15.24
CA ARG A 122 8.31 8.92 15.24
C ARG A 122 9.17 9.37 14.06
N ASP A 123 10.28 8.68 13.85
CA ASP A 123 11.21 8.98 12.76
C ASP A 123 10.58 8.67 11.41
N LYS A 124 9.82 7.56 11.32
CA LYS A 124 9.04 7.19 10.15
C LYS A 124 8.03 8.28 9.79
N ALA A 125 7.26 8.78 10.76
CA ALA A 125 6.28 9.83 10.53
C ALA A 125 6.93 11.15 10.09
N ALA A 126 8.07 11.52 10.68
CA ALA A 126 8.83 12.71 10.28
C ALA A 126 9.36 12.60 8.84
N ASP A 127 9.91 11.44 8.49
CA ASP A 127 10.45 11.15 7.15
C ASP A 127 9.34 11.18 6.08
N ILE A 128 8.19 10.55 6.35
CA ILE A 128 7.04 10.59 5.44
C ILE A 128 6.48 12.00 5.31
N LYS A 129 6.37 12.74 6.43
CA LYS A 129 5.91 14.13 6.39
C LYS A 129 6.83 14.99 5.55
N SER A 130 8.15 14.85 5.70
CA SER A 130 9.12 15.59 4.90
C SER A 130 8.99 15.29 3.41
N GLY A 131 8.87 14.01 3.04
CA GLY A 131 8.70 13.63 1.63
C GLY A 131 7.36 14.11 1.05
N LEU A 132 6.30 14.09 1.85
CA LEU A 132 5.00 14.63 1.44
C LEU A 132 5.06 16.16 1.25
N ASP A 133 5.67 16.87 2.19
CA ASP A 133 5.87 18.32 2.12
C ASP A 133 6.70 18.69 0.87
N GLU A 134 7.72 17.90 0.52
CA GLU A 134 8.50 18.09 -0.71
C GLU A 134 7.65 17.94 -1.97
N VAL A 135 6.91 16.83 -2.10
CA VAL A 135 6.09 16.54 -3.28
C VAL A 135 5.01 17.61 -3.47
N VAL A 136 4.26 17.92 -2.41
CA VAL A 136 3.13 18.86 -2.45
C VAL A 136 3.59 20.30 -2.71
N ASN A 137 4.69 20.73 -2.10
CA ASN A 137 5.17 22.11 -2.23
C ASN A 137 6.13 22.30 -3.41
N SER A 138 6.49 21.25 -4.15
CA SER A 138 7.40 21.35 -5.29
C SER A 138 6.83 22.15 -6.48
N GLY A 139 5.49 22.23 -6.58
CA GLY A 139 4.80 22.80 -7.73
C GLY A 139 4.98 22.01 -9.03
N ARG A 140 5.51 20.77 -8.98
CA ARG A 140 5.79 19.94 -10.17
C ARG A 140 4.60 19.10 -10.64
N TYR A 141 3.58 18.98 -9.81
CA TYR A 141 2.49 18.02 -9.99
C TYR A 141 1.14 18.69 -9.71
N ASP A 142 0.14 18.41 -10.55
CA ASP A 142 -1.26 18.72 -10.25
C ASP A 142 -1.78 17.68 -9.25
N ILE A 143 -1.71 18.01 -7.95
CA ILE A 143 -2.11 17.09 -6.88
C ILE A 143 -3.64 16.97 -6.85
N VAL A 144 -4.14 15.76 -7.09
CA VAL A 144 -5.59 15.45 -7.09
C VAL A 144 -6.06 15.06 -5.69
N LYS A 145 -5.32 14.18 -5.02
CA LYS A 145 -5.66 13.71 -3.67
C LYS A 145 -4.44 13.20 -2.94
N ILE A 146 -4.44 13.35 -1.63
CA ILE A 146 -3.50 12.67 -0.73
C ILE A 146 -4.33 11.74 0.16
N ASN A 147 -4.02 10.45 0.14
CA ASN A 147 -4.52 9.49 1.13
C ASN A 147 -3.41 9.25 2.15
N ALA A 148 -3.72 9.42 3.43
CA ALA A 148 -2.75 9.19 4.51
C ALA A 148 -3.21 8.04 5.41
N THR A 149 -2.28 7.13 5.71
CA THR A 149 -2.50 6.01 6.62
C THR A 149 -1.80 6.28 7.94
N TYR A 150 -2.54 6.13 9.04
CA TYR A 150 -2.05 6.34 10.39
C TYR A 150 -2.11 5.05 11.20
N VAL A 151 -1.05 4.78 11.94
CA VAL A 151 -0.94 3.64 12.87
C VAL A 151 -0.61 4.17 14.25
N GLN A 152 -1.44 3.87 15.25
CA GLN A 152 -1.26 4.37 16.62
C GLN A 152 -1.10 5.91 16.71
N GLY A 153 -1.75 6.66 15.79
CA GLY A 153 -1.66 8.12 15.72
C GLY A 153 -0.45 8.66 14.96
N TYR A 154 0.43 7.80 14.44
CA TYR A 154 1.59 8.20 13.63
C TYR A 154 1.35 8.00 12.15
N LEU A 155 1.74 8.98 11.35
CA LEU A 155 1.71 8.88 9.89
C LEU A 155 2.65 7.75 9.45
N PHE A 156 2.09 6.76 8.75
CA PHE A 156 2.78 5.52 8.42
C PHE A 156 2.96 5.29 6.93
N ALA A 157 2.05 5.82 6.12
CA ALA A 157 2.18 5.91 4.68
C ALA A 157 1.36 7.09 4.16
N ALA A 158 1.76 7.63 3.02
CA ALA A 158 0.90 8.49 2.23
C ALA A 158 0.93 8.06 0.76
N GLU A 159 -0.19 8.25 0.08
CA GLU A 159 -0.36 8.05 -1.35
C GLU A 159 -0.74 9.39 -1.94
N VAL A 160 0.05 9.87 -2.88
CA VAL A 160 -0.20 11.12 -3.58
C VAL A 160 -0.69 10.77 -4.97
N TYR A 161 -1.96 11.06 -5.23
CA TYR A 161 -2.59 10.95 -6.54
C TYR A 161 -2.44 12.29 -7.25
N TYR A 162 -1.88 12.28 -8.45
CA TYR A 162 -1.54 13.49 -9.18
C TYR A 162 -1.68 13.33 -10.69
N ARG A 163 -1.60 14.44 -11.42
CA ARG A 163 -1.40 14.47 -12.87
C ARG A 163 -0.09 15.17 -13.18
N GLU A 164 0.59 14.73 -14.23
CA GLU A 164 1.76 15.42 -14.76
C GLU A 164 1.29 16.70 -15.48
N GLU A 165 1.88 17.85 -15.16
CA GLU A 165 1.65 19.07 -15.93
C GLU A 165 2.17 18.87 -17.36
N ARG A 166 1.37 19.28 -18.35
CA ARG A 166 1.74 19.24 -19.78
C ARG A 166 2.64 20.40 -20.16
#